data_AF-A0AAE7BAB0-F1
#
_entry.id   AF-A0AAE7BAB0-F1
#
_cell.length_a   1.000
_cell.length_b   1.000
_cell.length_c   1.000
_cell.angle_alpha   90.00
_cell.angle_beta   90.00
_cell.angle_gamma   90.00
#
_symmetry.space_group_name_H-M   'P 1'
#
loop_
_entity.id
_entity.type
_entity.pdbx_description
1 polymer ?
#
loop_
_entity_poly.entity_id
_entity_poly.type
_entity_poly.pdbx_seq_one_letter_code
_entity_poly.pdbx_strand_id
1 'polypeptide(L)'
;MRNLGTTLGLWWLSTFDKSQFLFKSLKTIPVYYRYFFYISLTVALYFTITKLGAIIDIKSYSIPVFIQSLLILIGFGIKALSIIFTIGICNYESLYSGNYDVDKHLEQQKQKKQFIKENKLEKWRLKNMHWFIRVLLYATIWCFLYLLLEDILINAFFNIYPNPSKEIYIKFLYDYDFIIKCFTGMYLILVVMLDYFVRIKKFPQETKLKNNVFLQETKKDDKKEFPQKTSNRS
;
A
#
# COMPACT_ATOMS: atom_id res chain seq x y z
N MET A 1 -11.63 13.14 23.21
CA MET A 1 -12.42 12.84 22.00
C MET A 1 -11.89 13.70 20.86
N ARG A 2 -11.73 13.18 19.63
CA ARG A 2 -11.27 14.01 18.50
C ARG A 2 -12.40 14.96 18.12
N ASN A 3 -12.11 16.25 18.04
CA ASN A 3 -13.02 17.24 17.50
C ASN A 3 -13.19 16.98 15.98
N LEU A 4 -14.35 17.32 15.42
CA LEU A 4 -14.61 17.30 13.98
C LEU A 4 -13.53 18.07 13.21
N GLY A 5 -13.13 19.24 13.73
CA GLY A 5 -12.09 20.04 13.10
C GLY A 5 -10.74 19.32 12.99
N THR A 6 -10.30 18.65 14.06
CA THR A 6 -9.00 17.93 14.02
C THR A 6 -9.05 16.74 13.06
N THR A 7 -10.22 16.10 12.93
CA THR A 7 -10.41 15.01 11.96
C THR A 7 -10.35 15.54 10.53
N LEU A 8 -11.03 16.65 10.24
CA LEU A 8 -11.02 17.29 8.92
C LEU A 8 -9.63 17.82 8.56
N GLY A 9 -8.94 18.48 9.50
CA GLY A 9 -7.58 18.98 9.29
C GLY A 9 -6.58 17.85 9.00
N LEU A 10 -6.67 16.72 9.72
CA LEU A 10 -5.82 15.55 9.45
C LEU A 10 -6.13 14.89 8.12
N TRP A 11 -7.42 14.77 7.79
CA TRP A 11 -7.84 14.23 6.50
C TRP A 11 -7.30 15.09 5.36
N TRP A 12 -7.46 16.41 5.45
CA TRP A 12 -6.92 17.37 4.49
C TRP A 12 -5.40 17.25 4.35
N LEU A 13 -4.67 17.29 5.48
CA LEU A 13 -3.22 17.13 5.52
C LEU A 13 -2.75 15.83 4.85
N SER A 14 -3.43 14.72 5.13
CA SER A 14 -3.05 13.41 4.58
C SER A 14 -3.40 13.21 3.10
N THR A 15 -4.33 14.01 2.58
CA THR A 15 -4.89 13.85 1.22
C THR A 15 -4.24 14.85 0.25
N PHE A 16 -4.27 16.14 0.59
CA PHE A 16 -3.87 17.23 -0.30
C PHE A 16 -2.50 17.82 0.04
N ASP A 17 -2.07 17.80 1.31
CA ASP A 17 -0.80 18.39 1.77
C ASP A 17 0.14 17.35 2.41
N LYS A 18 0.39 16.25 1.69
CA LYS A 18 1.19 15.12 2.17
C LYS A 18 2.63 15.52 2.53
N SER A 19 3.20 16.51 1.85
CA SER A 19 4.52 17.07 2.14
C SER A 19 4.52 17.95 3.39
N GLN A 20 3.34 18.28 3.93
CA GLN A 20 3.11 19.23 5.03
C GLN A 20 3.63 20.64 4.71
N PHE A 21 3.77 20.98 3.43
CA PHE A 21 4.36 22.26 3.03
C PHE A 21 3.47 23.42 3.46
N LEU A 22 2.18 23.37 3.11
CA LEU A 22 1.24 24.45 3.47
C LEU A 22 1.01 24.48 4.98
N PHE A 23 0.87 23.31 5.61
CA PHE A 23 0.68 23.18 7.04
C PHE A 23 1.85 23.77 7.85
N LYS A 24 3.10 23.48 7.48
CA LYS A 24 4.27 24.03 8.18
C LYS A 24 4.47 25.51 7.88
N SER A 25 4.27 25.92 6.63
CA SER A 25 4.38 27.33 6.21
C SER A 25 3.35 28.21 6.90
N LEU A 26 2.11 27.74 7.07
CA LEU A 26 1.10 28.48 7.81
C LEU A 26 1.40 28.47 9.31
N LYS A 27 1.85 27.36 9.90
CA LYS A 27 2.13 27.27 11.34
C LYS A 27 3.14 28.32 11.83
N THR A 28 4.14 28.67 11.04
CA THR A 28 5.18 29.66 11.39
C THR A 28 4.67 31.10 11.36
N ILE A 29 3.54 31.35 10.68
CA ILE A 29 2.96 32.66 10.51
C ILE A 29 2.08 33.01 11.73
N PRO A 30 2.10 34.28 12.21
CA PRO A 30 1.21 34.73 13.29
C PRO A 30 -0.27 34.54 12.94
N VAL A 31 -1.08 34.28 13.97
CA VAL A 31 -2.52 33.97 13.85
C VAL A 31 -3.25 34.96 12.93
N TYR A 32 -3.01 36.26 13.09
CA TYR A 32 -3.68 37.30 12.30
C TYR A 32 -3.44 37.17 10.79
N TYR A 33 -2.19 36.90 10.39
CA TYR A 33 -1.83 36.73 8.98
C TYR A 33 -2.36 35.42 8.40
N ARG A 34 -2.55 34.36 9.22
CA ARG A 34 -3.22 33.14 8.78
C ARG A 34 -4.69 33.37 8.47
N TYR A 35 -5.41 34.07 9.34
CA TYR A 35 -6.81 34.44 9.08
C TYR A 35 -6.94 35.35 7.85
N PHE A 36 -6.02 36.30 7.68
CA PHE A 36 -5.96 37.10 6.46
C PHE A 36 -5.75 36.23 5.21
N PHE A 37 -4.86 35.24 5.27
CA PHE A 37 -4.67 34.26 4.20
C PHE A 37 -5.94 33.46 3.91
N TYR A 38 -6.67 32.98 4.92
CA TYR A 38 -7.92 32.23 4.72
C TYR A 38 -9.02 33.07 4.07
N ILE A 39 -9.16 34.32 4.51
CA ILE A 39 -10.16 35.26 3.97
C ILE A 39 -9.79 35.62 2.53
N SER A 40 -8.54 36.00 2.27
CA SER A 40 -8.07 36.36 0.92
C SER A 40 -8.17 35.19 -0.05
N LEU A 41 -7.82 33.97 0.38
CA LEU A 41 -8.00 32.74 -0.40
C LEU A 41 -9.48 32.51 -0.75
N THR A 42 -10.38 32.69 0.21
CA THR A 42 -11.83 32.52 -0.01
C THR A 42 -12.36 33.55 -1.02
N VAL A 43 -11.96 34.82 -0.87
CA VAL A 43 -12.32 35.90 -1.79
C VAL A 43 -11.75 35.64 -3.19
N ALA A 44 -10.49 35.20 -3.29
CA ALA A 44 -9.86 34.87 -4.57
C ALA A 44 -10.56 33.70 -5.26
N LEU A 45 -10.87 32.62 -4.55
CA LEU A 45 -11.59 31.48 -5.09
C LEU A 45 -13.01 31.86 -5.55
N TYR A 46 -13.72 32.69 -4.77
CA TYR A 46 -15.01 33.22 -5.17
C TYR A 46 -14.92 34.07 -6.46
N PHE A 47 -13.91 34.93 -6.56
CA PHE A 47 -13.65 35.71 -7.76
C PHE A 47 -13.33 34.81 -8.97
N THR A 48 -12.49 33.78 -8.79
CA THR A 48 -12.19 32.81 -9.85
C THR A 48 -13.44 32.06 -10.30
N ILE A 49 -14.28 31.59 -9.37
CA ILE A 49 -15.54 30.89 -9.68
C ILE A 49 -16.49 31.80 -10.46
N THR A 50 -16.62 33.07 -10.08
CA THR A 50 -17.53 34.01 -10.75
C THR A 50 -17.02 34.38 -12.16
N LYS A 51 -15.72 34.61 -12.33
CA LYS A 51 -15.11 34.86 -13.65
C LYS A 51 -15.16 33.64 -14.56
N LEU A 52 -14.87 32.45 -14.05
CA LEU A 52 -14.98 31.20 -14.78
C LEU A 52 -16.43 30.89 -15.15
N GLY A 53 -17.38 31.18 -14.25
CA GLY A 53 -18.81 31.13 -14.54
C GLY A 53 -19.23 32.05 -15.68
N ALA A 54 -18.71 33.28 -15.72
CA ALA A 54 -18.97 34.22 -16.82
C ALA A 54 -18.38 33.76 -18.16
N ILE A 55 -17.25 33.04 -18.14
CA ILE A 55 -16.67 32.43 -19.35
C ILE A 55 -17.50 31.23 -19.82
N ILE A 56 -18.05 30.44 -18.88
CA ILE A 56 -18.86 29.24 -19.18
C ILE A 56 -20.31 29.56 -19.53
N ASP A 57 -20.81 30.77 -19.23
CA ASP A 57 -22.15 31.24 -19.63
C ASP A 57 -22.22 31.56 -21.14
N ILE A 58 -21.83 30.57 -21.94
CA ILE A 58 -21.82 30.54 -23.40
C ILE A 58 -23.24 30.27 -23.91
N LYS A 59 -24.23 31.00 -23.40
CA LYS A 59 -25.57 31.05 -24.03
C LYS A 59 -25.54 31.76 -25.39
N SER A 60 -24.40 32.31 -25.81
CA SER A 60 -24.24 33.10 -27.03
C SER A 60 -23.55 32.40 -28.20
N TYR A 61 -23.05 31.17 -28.04
CA TYR A 61 -22.43 30.43 -29.15
C TYR A 61 -23.18 29.14 -29.46
N SER A 62 -23.26 28.80 -30.75
CA SER A 62 -23.82 27.55 -31.30
C SER A 62 -22.98 26.31 -30.92
N ILE A 63 -22.71 26.13 -29.63
CA ILE A 63 -21.95 25.02 -29.10
C ILE A 63 -22.87 23.79 -28.98
N PRO A 64 -22.41 22.58 -29.38
CA PRO A 64 -23.18 21.36 -29.19
C PRO A 64 -23.58 21.12 -27.72
N VAL A 65 -24.82 20.68 -27.49
CA VAL A 65 -25.42 20.44 -26.15
C VAL A 65 -24.53 19.58 -25.23
N PHE A 66 -23.80 18.63 -25.82
CA PHE A 66 -22.84 17.79 -25.10
C PHE A 66 -21.69 18.61 -24.46
N ILE A 67 -21.09 19.52 -25.21
CA ILE A 67 -19.98 20.36 -24.74
C ILE A 67 -20.45 21.32 -23.65
N GLN A 68 -21.65 21.88 -23.82
CA GLN A 68 -22.27 22.73 -22.80
C GLN A 68 -22.49 21.97 -21.48
N SER A 69 -23.01 20.73 -21.56
CA SER A 69 -23.24 19.88 -20.39
C SER A 69 -21.92 19.50 -19.70
N LEU A 70 -20.87 19.21 -20.46
CA LEU A 70 -19.54 18.91 -19.93
C LEU A 70 -18.91 20.11 -19.21
N LEU A 71 -19.02 21.31 -19.79
CA LEU A 71 -18.51 22.55 -19.17
C LEU A 71 -19.24 22.88 -17.88
N ILE A 72 -20.56 22.68 -17.83
CA ILE A 72 -21.37 22.85 -16.62
C ILE A 72 -20.90 21.87 -15.53
N LEU A 73 -20.68 20.60 -15.87
CA LEU A 73 -20.19 19.58 -14.92
C LEU A 73 -18.80 19.95 -14.36
N ILE A 74 -17.87 20.38 -15.22
CA ILE A 74 -16.54 20.84 -14.81
C ILE A 74 -16.67 22.06 -13.89
N GLY A 75 -17.55 23.02 -14.23
CA GLY A 75 -17.84 24.19 -13.41
C GLY A 75 -18.35 23.83 -12.01
N PHE A 76 -19.27 22.86 -11.90
CA PHE A 76 -19.71 22.33 -10.61
C PHE A 76 -18.59 21.63 -9.85
N GLY A 77 -17.75 20.86 -10.53
CA GLY A 77 -16.57 20.22 -9.95
C GLY A 77 -15.60 21.22 -9.34
N ILE A 78 -15.28 22.31 -10.05
CA ILE A 78 -14.42 23.39 -9.56
C ILE A 78 -15.03 24.04 -8.31
N LYS A 79 -16.33 24.35 -8.32
CA LYS A 79 -17.03 24.92 -7.15
C LYS A 79 -16.95 24.01 -5.93
N ALA A 80 -17.22 22.72 -6.10
CA ALA A 80 -17.15 21.74 -5.02
C ALA A 80 -15.73 21.60 -4.47
N LEU A 81 -14.73 21.53 -5.35
CA LEU A 81 -13.31 21.46 -4.95
C LEU A 81 -12.88 22.71 -4.17
N SER A 82 -13.28 23.91 -4.60
CA SER A 82 -12.98 25.15 -3.87
C SER A 82 -13.56 25.16 -2.45
N ILE A 83 -14.80 24.68 -2.28
CA ILE A 83 -15.43 24.57 -0.95
C ILE A 83 -14.65 23.58 -0.07
N ILE A 84 -14.34 22.40 -0.60
CA ILE A 84 -13.57 21.38 0.13
C ILE A 84 -12.17 21.91 0.49
N PHE A 85 -11.53 22.65 -0.42
CA PHE A 85 -10.21 23.24 -0.22
C PHE A 85 -10.22 24.27 0.92
N THR A 86 -11.19 25.20 0.93
CA THR A 86 -11.33 26.20 1.99
C THR A 86 -11.63 25.54 3.33
N ILE A 87 -12.57 24.59 3.38
CA ILE A 87 -12.89 23.86 4.61
C ILE A 87 -11.64 23.15 5.14
N GLY A 88 -10.89 22.46 4.26
CA GLY A 88 -9.69 21.72 4.64
C GLY A 88 -8.60 22.60 5.24
N ILE A 89 -8.26 23.72 4.58
CA ILE A 89 -7.23 24.65 5.04
C ILE A 89 -7.63 25.36 6.32
N CYS A 90 -8.87 25.85 6.44
CA CYS A 90 -9.33 26.51 7.67
C CYS A 90 -9.28 25.58 8.89
N ASN A 91 -9.48 24.28 8.69
CA ASN A 91 -9.40 23.29 9.76
C ASN A 91 -7.96 23.01 10.25
N TYR A 92 -6.92 23.58 9.63
CA TYR A 92 -5.57 23.58 10.22
C TYR A 92 -5.51 24.31 11.56
N GLU A 93 -6.35 25.32 11.79
CA GLU A 93 -6.40 26.01 13.08
C GLU A 93 -6.77 25.06 14.22
N SER A 94 -7.61 24.05 13.96
CA SER A 94 -7.92 23.03 14.97
C SER A 94 -6.70 22.17 15.35
N LEU A 95 -5.75 22.00 14.43
CA LEU A 95 -4.50 21.27 14.65
C LEU A 95 -3.43 22.15 15.32
N TYR A 96 -3.48 23.47 15.12
CA TYR A 96 -2.58 24.41 15.79
C TYR A 96 -3.02 24.74 17.22
N SER A 97 -4.33 24.86 17.46
CA SER A 97 -4.92 25.31 18.73
C SER A 97 -5.09 24.19 19.75
N GLY A 98 -5.48 22.99 19.31
CA GLY A 98 -5.31 21.80 20.13
C GLY A 98 -3.82 21.47 20.15
N ASN A 99 -3.22 21.20 21.31
CA ASN A 99 -1.85 20.68 21.47
C ASN A 99 -1.68 19.28 20.82
N TYR A 100 -2.16 19.11 19.60
CA TYR A 100 -2.25 17.89 18.85
C TYR A 100 -0.93 17.69 18.13
N ASP A 101 -0.23 16.64 18.53
CA ASP A 101 1.04 16.27 17.92
C ASP A 101 0.80 15.62 16.55
N VAL A 102 0.73 16.47 15.53
CA VAL A 102 0.54 16.08 14.12
C VAL A 102 1.69 15.20 13.64
N ASP A 103 2.93 15.50 14.04
CA ASP A 103 4.10 14.77 13.59
C ASP A 103 4.11 13.35 14.17
N LYS A 104 3.80 13.19 15.46
CA LYS A 104 3.61 11.88 16.08
C LYS A 104 2.46 11.09 15.45
N HIS A 105 1.35 11.74 15.09
CA HIS A 105 0.25 11.06 14.42
C HIS A 105 0.65 10.53 13.04
N LEU A 106 1.37 11.33 12.25
CA LEU A 106 1.83 10.94 10.93
C LEU A 106 2.90 9.86 11.01
N GLU A 107 3.78 9.92 12.00
CA GLU A 107 4.77 8.87 12.25
C GLU A 107 4.10 7.54 12.60
N GLN A 108 3.10 7.55 13.50
CA GLN A 108 2.30 6.36 13.81
C GLN A 108 1.59 5.80 12.57
N GLN A 109 1.09 6.66 11.68
CA GLN A 109 0.48 6.20 10.42
C GLN A 109 1.52 5.58 9.47
N LYS A 110 2.71 6.18 9.34
CA LYS A 110 3.80 5.62 8.54
C LYS A 110 4.27 4.29 9.09
N GLN A 111 4.49 4.20 10.40
CA GLN A 111 4.87 2.95 11.09
C GLN A 111 3.82 1.87 10.90
N LYS A 112 2.52 2.18 11.03
CA LYS A 112 1.44 1.20 10.76
C LYS A 112 1.45 0.73 9.32
N LYS A 113 1.60 1.63 8.35
CA LYS A 113 1.67 1.26 6.92
C LYS A 113 2.90 0.39 6.62
N GLN A 114 4.04 0.74 7.20
CA GLN A 114 5.27 -0.01 7.07
C GLN A 114 5.17 -1.38 7.73
N PHE A 115 4.65 -1.47 8.95
CA PHE A 115 4.36 -2.72 9.64
C PHE A 115 3.41 -3.61 8.83
N ILE A 116 2.34 -3.06 8.24
CA ILE A 116 1.43 -3.82 7.38
C ILE A 116 2.16 -4.32 6.13
N LYS A 117 3.00 -3.49 5.51
CA LYS A 117 3.78 -3.86 4.33
C LYS A 117 4.78 -4.97 4.65
N GLU A 118 5.53 -4.81 5.72
CA GLU A 118 6.51 -5.78 6.22
C GLU A 118 5.83 -7.08 6.62
N ASN A 119 4.75 -7.04 7.40
CA ASN A 119 4.01 -8.23 7.82
C ASN A 119 3.35 -8.96 6.64
N LYS A 120 2.79 -8.23 5.65
CA LYS A 120 2.32 -8.85 4.40
C LYS A 120 3.45 -9.51 3.64
N LEU A 121 4.59 -8.83 3.49
CA LEU A 121 5.77 -9.38 2.81
C LEU A 121 6.30 -10.62 3.54
N GLU A 122 6.34 -10.58 4.87
CA GLU A 122 6.70 -11.71 5.72
C GLU A 122 5.74 -12.88 5.57
N LYS A 123 4.44 -12.65 5.41
CA LYS A 123 3.44 -13.69 5.13
C LYS A 123 3.65 -14.38 3.79
N TRP A 124 4.15 -13.65 2.78
CA TRP A 124 4.47 -14.20 1.44
C TRP A 124 5.83 -14.89 1.36
N ARG A 125 6.69 -14.78 2.39
CA ARG A 125 7.93 -15.57 2.42
C ARG A 125 7.56 -17.05 2.43
N LEU A 126 8.20 -17.86 1.58
CA LEU A 126 7.97 -19.31 1.46
C LEU A 126 7.97 -20.04 2.84
N LYS A 127 8.75 -19.51 3.78
CA LYS A 127 8.86 -19.97 5.17
C LYS A 127 7.61 -19.77 6.02
N ASN A 128 6.86 -18.69 5.81
CA ASN A 128 5.67 -18.34 6.58
C ASN A 128 4.37 -18.78 5.89
N MET A 129 4.48 -19.27 4.66
CA MET A 129 3.36 -19.74 3.86
C MET A 129 2.89 -21.12 4.34
N HIS A 130 1.56 -21.33 4.38
CA HIS A 130 0.98 -22.63 4.74
C HIS A 130 1.46 -23.74 3.80
N TRP A 131 1.66 -24.95 4.36
CA TRP A 131 2.21 -26.09 3.62
C TRP A 131 1.38 -26.43 2.35
N PHE A 132 0.05 -26.31 2.43
CA PHE A 132 -0.84 -26.55 1.29
C PHE A 132 -0.60 -25.59 0.12
N ILE A 133 -0.48 -24.28 0.40
CA ILE A 133 -0.21 -23.27 -0.64
C ILE A 133 1.17 -23.51 -1.26
N ARG A 134 2.13 -24.02 -0.47
CA ARG A 134 3.47 -24.35 -0.95
C ARG A 134 3.47 -25.55 -1.90
N VAL A 135 2.74 -26.61 -1.56
CA VAL A 135 2.53 -27.76 -2.45
C VAL A 135 1.84 -27.32 -3.74
N LEU A 136 0.80 -26.49 -3.64
CA LEU A 136 0.11 -25.95 -4.81
C LEU A 136 1.05 -25.15 -5.72
N LEU A 137 1.87 -24.28 -5.14
CA LEU A 137 2.85 -23.49 -5.88
C LEU A 137 3.88 -24.38 -6.60
N TYR A 138 4.38 -25.44 -5.95
CA TYR A 138 5.28 -26.40 -6.60
C TYR A 138 4.58 -27.14 -7.74
N ALA A 139 3.35 -27.62 -7.53
CA ALA A 139 2.59 -28.28 -8.59
C ALA A 139 2.36 -27.35 -9.80
N THR A 140 2.04 -26.08 -9.57
CA THR A 140 1.87 -25.09 -10.64
C THR A 140 3.16 -24.84 -11.40
N ILE A 141 4.29 -24.68 -10.70
CA ILE A 141 5.60 -24.50 -11.34
C ILE A 141 5.99 -25.74 -12.15
N TRP A 142 5.78 -26.93 -11.61
CA TRP A 142 6.04 -28.18 -12.33
C TRP A 142 5.22 -28.27 -13.60
N CYS A 143 3.91 -28.02 -13.52
CA CYS A 143 3.00 -28.04 -14.66
C CYS A 143 3.45 -27.04 -15.74
N PHE A 144 3.80 -25.81 -15.35
CA PHE A 144 4.30 -24.80 -16.26
C PHE A 144 5.60 -25.22 -16.96
N LEU A 145 6.58 -25.74 -16.21
CA LEU A 145 7.85 -26.18 -16.77
C LEU A 145 7.71 -27.42 -17.64
N TYR A 146 6.80 -28.33 -17.28
CA TYR A 146 6.45 -29.51 -18.08
C TYR A 146 5.90 -29.08 -19.45
N LEU A 147 4.91 -28.18 -19.48
CA LEU A 147 4.32 -27.69 -20.73
C LEU A 147 5.36 -26.96 -21.59
N LEU A 148 6.22 -26.15 -20.96
CA LEU A 148 7.30 -25.45 -21.65
C LEU A 148 8.31 -26.43 -22.26
N LEU A 149 8.71 -27.47 -21.52
CA LEU A 149 9.64 -28.49 -22.00
C LEU A 149 9.01 -29.33 -23.13
N GLU A 150 7.73 -29.68 -22.99
CA GLU A 150 6.97 -30.41 -24.00
C GLU A 150 6.93 -29.64 -25.33
N ASP A 151 6.57 -28.35 -25.29
CA ASP A 151 6.51 -27.51 -26.49
C ASP A 151 7.88 -27.39 -27.17
N ILE A 152 8.96 -27.19 -26.41
CA ILE A 152 10.32 -27.15 -26.96
C ILE A 152 10.70 -28.48 -27.63
N LEU A 153 10.43 -29.61 -26.98
CA LEU A 153 10.79 -30.93 -27.51
C LEU A 153 10.01 -31.26 -28.78
N ILE A 154 8.70 -30.98 -28.80
CA ILE A 154 7.83 -31.20 -29.96
C ILE A 154 8.26 -30.30 -31.12
N ASN A 155 8.46 -29.01 -30.88
CA ASN A 155 8.90 -28.06 -31.91
C ASN A 155 10.29 -28.41 -32.45
N ALA A 156 11.24 -28.78 -31.59
CA ALA A 156 12.57 -29.23 -32.02
C ALA A 156 12.49 -30.49 -32.88
N PHE A 157 11.65 -31.45 -32.52
CA PHE A 157 11.47 -32.68 -33.28
C PHE A 157 10.89 -32.42 -34.68
N PHE A 158 9.79 -31.66 -34.79
CA PHE A 158 9.16 -31.37 -36.08
C PHE A 158 9.99 -30.44 -36.98
N ASN A 159 10.85 -29.59 -36.42
CA ASN A 159 11.80 -28.81 -37.20
C ASN A 159 12.87 -29.69 -37.88
N ILE A 160 13.30 -30.78 -37.23
CA ILE A 160 14.29 -31.71 -37.77
C ILE A 160 13.63 -32.73 -38.71
N TYR A 161 12.42 -33.18 -38.36
CA TYR A 161 11.63 -34.14 -39.13
C TYR A 161 10.25 -33.55 -39.46
N PRO A 162 10.12 -32.78 -40.56
CA PRO A 162 8.86 -32.14 -40.94
C PRO A 162 7.74 -33.14 -41.27
N ASN A 163 8.12 -34.31 -41.81
CA ASN A 163 7.23 -35.44 -42.09
C ASN A 163 7.88 -36.73 -41.55
N PRO A 164 7.75 -37.01 -40.24
CA PRO A 164 8.39 -38.16 -39.64
C PRO A 164 7.70 -39.46 -40.07
N SER A 165 8.48 -40.51 -40.31
CA SER A 165 7.92 -41.86 -40.47
C SER A 165 7.39 -42.38 -39.13
N LYS A 166 6.48 -43.37 -39.18
CA LYS A 166 5.87 -43.95 -37.97
C LYS A 166 6.91 -44.49 -36.99
N GLU A 167 8.00 -45.08 -37.49
CA GLU A 167 9.08 -45.65 -36.68
C GLU A 167 9.88 -44.56 -35.93
N ILE A 168 10.18 -43.45 -36.62
CA ILE A 168 10.88 -42.29 -36.03
C ILE A 168 10.02 -41.63 -34.96
N TYR A 169 8.72 -41.49 -35.21
CA TYR A 169 7.78 -40.93 -34.24
C TYR A 169 7.63 -41.79 -32.98
N ILE A 170 7.54 -43.12 -33.14
CA ILE A 170 7.49 -44.05 -32.00
C ILE A 170 8.77 -43.95 -31.17
N LYS A 171 9.94 -43.90 -31.81
CA LYS A 171 11.22 -43.73 -31.11
C LYS A 171 11.26 -42.41 -30.32
N PHE A 172 10.80 -41.32 -30.92
CA PHE A 172 10.69 -40.03 -30.26
C PHE A 172 9.81 -40.08 -29.01
N LEU A 173 8.66 -40.77 -29.05
CA LEU A 173 7.80 -40.91 -27.88
C LEU A 173 8.47 -41.64 -26.71
N TYR A 174 9.29 -42.66 -27.00
CA TYR A 174 10.08 -43.34 -25.96
C TYR A 174 11.17 -42.42 -25.36
N ASP A 175 11.91 -41.71 -26.21
CA ASP A 175 12.93 -40.76 -25.76
C ASP A 175 12.30 -39.60 -24.97
N TYR A 176 11.14 -39.12 -25.41
CA TYR A 176 10.33 -38.11 -24.73
C TYR A 176 9.90 -38.57 -23.33
N ASP A 177 9.29 -39.77 -23.22
CA ASP A 177 8.86 -40.33 -21.93
C ASP A 177 10.04 -40.49 -20.97
N PHE A 178 11.20 -40.91 -21.47
CA PHE A 178 12.43 -41.00 -20.68
C PHE A 178 12.89 -39.61 -20.18
N ILE A 179 12.93 -38.61 -21.06
CA ILE A 179 13.32 -37.23 -20.72
C ILE A 179 12.38 -36.64 -19.66
N ILE A 180 11.06 -36.80 -19.83
CA ILE A 180 10.05 -36.30 -18.89
C ILE A 180 10.19 -36.98 -17.52
N LYS A 181 10.46 -38.28 -17.47
CA LYS A 181 10.71 -39.01 -16.22
C LYS A 181 11.95 -38.48 -15.50
N CYS A 182 13.06 -38.28 -16.22
CA CYS A 182 14.28 -37.69 -15.66
C CYS A 182 14.05 -36.25 -15.18
N PHE A 183 13.37 -35.43 -15.97
CA PHE A 183 12.99 -34.06 -15.60
C PHE A 183 12.16 -34.03 -14.31
N THR A 184 11.15 -34.89 -14.22
CA THR A 184 10.29 -35.00 -13.04
C THR A 184 11.07 -35.46 -11.81
N GLY A 185 11.97 -36.45 -11.96
CA GLY A 185 12.84 -36.91 -10.89
C GLY A 185 13.75 -35.80 -10.36
N MET A 186 14.43 -35.07 -11.25
CA MET A 186 15.27 -33.92 -10.87
C MET A 186 14.46 -32.81 -10.18
N TYR A 187 13.27 -32.51 -10.71
CA TYR A 187 12.37 -31.52 -10.12
C TYR A 187 11.98 -31.90 -8.69
N LEU A 188 11.62 -33.15 -8.43
CA LEU A 188 11.26 -33.62 -7.09
C LEU A 188 12.43 -33.48 -6.10
N ILE A 189 13.65 -33.81 -6.52
CA ILE A 189 14.85 -33.62 -5.70
C ILE A 189 15.03 -32.15 -5.34
N LEU A 190 14.88 -31.24 -6.31
CA LEU A 190 14.97 -29.79 -6.07
C LEU A 190 13.88 -29.31 -5.10
N VAL A 191 12.64 -29.79 -5.23
CA VAL A 191 11.55 -29.47 -4.31
C VAL A 191 11.87 -29.91 -2.88
N VAL A 192 12.39 -31.14 -2.70
CA VAL A 192 12.78 -31.66 -1.38
C VAL A 192 13.91 -30.82 -0.78
N MET A 193 14.93 -30.48 -1.56
CA MET A 193 16.03 -29.60 -1.11
C MET A 193 15.51 -28.22 -0.70
N LEU A 194 14.63 -27.60 -1.51
CA LEU A 194 14.03 -26.30 -1.19
C LEU A 194 13.18 -26.36 0.09
N ASP A 195 12.34 -27.39 0.26
CA ASP A 195 11.52 -27.55 1.46
C ASP A 195 12.39 -27.78 2.71
N TYR A 196 13.50 -28.51 2.57
CA TYR A 196 14.50 -28.70 3.63
C TYR A 196 15.12 -27.37 4.10
N PHE A 197 15.59 -26.52 3.17
CA PHE A 197 16.15 -25.20 3.49
C PHE A 197 15.12 -24.26 4.14
N VAL A 198 13.85 -24.37 3.72
CA VAL A 198 12.75 -23.58 4.28
C VAL A 198 12.47 -23.98 5.74
N ARG A 199 12.58 -25.27 6.09
CA ARG A 199 12.28 -25.79 7.44
C ARG A 199 13.39 -25.58 8.46
N ILE A 200 14.67 -25.69 8.08
CA ILE A 200 15.81 -25.53 9.03
C ILE A 200 15.78 -24.17 9.75
N LYS A 201 15.36 -23.10 9.09
CA LYS A 201 15.35 -21.76 9.69
C LYS A 201 14.15 -21.49 10.61
N LYS A 202 13.25 -22.45 10.85
CA LYS A 202 12.05 -22.24 11.68
C LYS A 202 12.38 -22.09 13.18
N PHE A 203 13.53 -22.60 13.63
CA PHE A 203 13.89 -22.68 15.05
C PHE A 203 14.38 -21.42 15.81
N PRO A 204 14.80 -20.27 15.20
CA PRO A 204 15.27 -19.12 16.00
C PRO A 204 14.25 -17.99 16.27
N GLN A 205 13.07 -17.99 15.65
CA GLN A 205 12.17 -16.82 15.70
C GLN A 205 11.02 -16.95 16.72
N GLU A 206 10.46 -18.13 16.94
CA GLU A 206 9.45 -18.34 17.99
C GLU A 206 10.04 -18.13 19.39
N THR A 207 11.31 -18.50 19.59
CA THR A 207 12.05 -18.28 20.84
C THR A 207 12.29 -16.80 21.13
N LYS A 208 12.60 -15.99 20.09
CA LYS A 208 12.81 -14.53 20.26
C LYS A 208 11.51 -13.78 20.53
N LEU A 209 10.39 -14.17 19.91
CA LEU A 209 9.10 -13.49 20.13
C LEU A 209 8.54 -13.80 21.53
N LYS A 210 8.61 -15.07 21.98
CA LYS A 210 8.22 -15.45 23.35
C LYS A 210 9.08 -14.76 24.40
N ASN A 211 10.40 -14.70 24.20
CA ASN A 211 11.31 -14.07 25.16
C ASN A 211 11.10 -12.54 25.25
N ASN A 212 10.77 -11.87 24.14
CA ASN A 212 10.51 -10.43 24.14
C ASN A 212 9.16 -10.06 24.79
N VAL A 213 8.13 -10.89 24.63
CA VAL A 213 6.84 -10.69 25.31
C VAL A 213 6.98 -10.92 26.82
N PHE A 214 7.68 -11.98 27.22
CA PHE A 214 7.97 -12.27 28.62
C PHE A 214 8.78 -11.15 29.31
N LEU A 215 9.80 -10.60 28.63
CA LEU A 215 10.59 -9.46 29.13
C LEU A 215 9.80 -8.13 29.22
N GLN A 216 8.75 -7.97 28.43
CA GLN A 216 7.89 -6.80 28.50
C GLN A 216 6.85 -6.90 29.63
N GLU A 217 6.38 -8.11 29.94
CA GLU A 217 5.49 -8.36 31.08
C GLU A 217 6.21 -8.18 32.41
N THR A 218 7.42 -8.74 32.57
CA THR A 218 8.22 -8.57 33.81
C THR A 218 8.57 -7.11 34.10
N LYS A 219 8.96 -6.33 33.09
CA LYS A 219 9.23 -4.88 33.24
C LYS A 219 8.00 -4.04 33.59
N LYS A 220 6.79 -4.55 33.33
CA LYS A 220 5.53 -3.84 33.59
C LYS A 220 5.05 -4.05 35.02
N ASP A 221 5.41 -5.19 35.62
CA ASP A 221 5.11 -5.50 37.01
C ASP A 221 6.11 -4.83 37.97
N ASP A 222 7.40 -4.78 37.64
CA ASP A 222 8.41 -4.05 38.43
C ASP A 222 8.11 -2.53 38.56
N LYS A 223 7.41 -1.95 37.57
CA LYS A 223 7.05 -0.52 37.59
C LYS A 223 5.81 -0.19 38.43
N LYS A 224 5.07 -1.18 38.93
CA LYS A 224 3.86 -0.95 39.72
C LYS A 224 4.08 -0.96 41.25
N GLU A 225 5.27 -1.32 41.73
CA GLU A 225 5.48 -1.58 43.17
C GLU A 225 6.15 -0.47 44.01
N PHE A 226 6.39 0.73 43.48
CA PHE A 226 6.93 1.83 44.31
C PHE A 226 6.02 3.07 44.39
N PRO A 227 5.10 3.14 45.37
CA PRO A 227 4.61 4.42 45.86
C PRO A 227 5.62 5.04 46.84
N GLN A 228 6.23 6.16 46.43
CA GLN A 228 7.01 7.03 47.32
C GLN A 228 6.13 7.51 48.49
N LYS A 229 6.43 7.04 49.71
CA LYS A 229 5.94 7.64 50.94
C LYS A 229 6.67 8.97 51.17
N THR A 230 6.01 10.09 50.89
CA THR A 230 6.44 11.41 51.35
C THR A 230 6.13 11.54 52.84
N SER A 231 7.18 11.64 53.65
CA SER A 231 7.09 11.96 55.08
C SER A 231 7.32 13.46 55.25
N ASN A 232 6.24 14.23 55.40
CA ASN A 232 6.29 15.58 55.96
C ASN A 232 6.66 15.49 57.45
N ARG A 233 7.67 16.25 57.89
CA ARG A 233 7.80 16.67 59.29
C ARG A 233 7.98 18.19 59.34
N SER A 234 7.10 18.76 60.15
CA SER A 234 7.10 20.09 60.77
C SER A 234 8.43 20.48 61.39
#